data_AF-A0A946ZRJ2-F1
#
_entry.id   AF-A0A946ZRJ2-F1
#
_cell.length_a   1.000
_cell.length_b   1.000
_cell.length_c   1.000
_cell.angle_alpha   90.00
_cell.angle_beta   90.00
_cell.angle_gamma   90.00
#
_symmetry.space_group_name_H-M   'P 1'
#
loop_
_entity.id
_entity.type
_entity.pdbx_description
1 polymer ?
#
loop_
_entity_poly.entity_id
_entity_poly.type
_entity_poly.pdbx_seq_one_letter_code
_entity_poly.pdbx_strand_id
1 'polypeptide(L)'
;MKNVLTLTLLVCALVFSGEAVAQDFSGMDKSPMDMASYPSDYKNSNKAVRVIYSRPQLKDRSISDLAPAGKVWRTGANEAAEITFYKGATIGGEKVDAGTYSLFTIPGEDGWTVILNKNLNQWGSYFYDESGDVARVKGMVSSGSDSLEAFSMTFK
;
A
#
# COMPACT_ATOMS: atom_id res chain seq x y z
N MET A 1 -19.02 -57.97 26.07
CA MET A 1 -17.67 -57.37 25.91
C MET A 1 -17.58 -56.45 24.68
N LYS A 2 -17.99 -56.88 23.48
CA LYS A 2 -17.95 -56.03 22.26
C LYS A 2 -18.68 -54.69 22.43
N ASN A 3 -19.92 -54.69 22.96
CA ASN A 3 -20.72 -53.47 23.13
C ASN A 3 -20.16 -52.49 24.17
N VAL A 4 -19.44 -53.00 25.18
CA VAL A 4 -18.79 -52.15 26.20
C VAL A 4 -17.55 -51.48 25.61
N LEU A 5 -16.76 -52.21 24.81
CA LEU A 5 -15.60 -51.66 24.11
C LEU A 5 -15.99 -50.56 23.11
N THR A 6 -17.09 -50.76 22.38
CA THR A 6 -17.63 -49.77 21.43
C THR A 6 -18.12 -48.50 22.14
N LEU A 7 -18.77 -48.65 23.30
CA LEU A 7 -19.26 -47.51 24.08
C LEU A 7 -18.10 -46.70 24.67
N THR A 8 -17.05 -47.36 25.16
CA THR A 8 -15.85 -46.68 25.66
C THR A 8 -15.11 -45.93 24.55
N LEU A 9 -15.02 -46.50 23.34
CA LEU A 9 -14.39 -45.82 22.20
C LEU A 9 -15.16 -44.56 21.78
N LEU A 10 -16.49 -44.61 21.80
CA LEU A 10 -17.36 -43.48 21.46
C LEU A 10 -17.26 -42.35 22.49
N VAL A 11 -17.19 -42.69 23.78
CA VAL A 11 -17.01 -41.71 24.86
C VAL A 11 -15.64 -41.03 24.73
N CYS A 12 -14.56 -41.79 24.51
CA CYS A 12 -13.24 -41.19 24.27
C CYS A 12 -13.24 -40.23 23.07
N ALA A 13 -13.91 -40.57 21.96
CA ALA A 13 -14.01 -39.68 20.80
C ALA A 13 -14.74 -38.35 21.08
N LEU A 14 -15.69 -38.34 22.03
CA LEU A 14 -16.42 -37.14 22.43
C LEU A 14 -15.63 -36.23 23.40
N VAL A 15 -14.63 -36.74 24.12
CA VAL A 15 -13.78 -35.90 25.00
C VAL A 15 -12.66 -35.18 24.22
N PHE A 16 -12.35 -35.65 23.00
CA PHE A 16 -11.36 -35.05 22.10
C PHE A 16 -11.96 -34.09 21.05
N SER A 17 -13.25 -33.73 21.14
CA SER A 17 -13.82 -32.66 20.32
C SER A 17 -13.28 -31.32 20.81
N GLY A 18 -12.10 -30.93 20.29
CA GLY A 18 -11.35 -29.76 20.72
C GLY A 18 -12.16 -28.47 20.65
N GLU A 19 -11.94 -27.63 21.65
CA GLU A 19 -12.30 -26.21 21.64
C GLU A 19 -11.65 -25.56 20.42
N ALA A 20 -12.44 -25.24 19.39
CA ALA A 20 -11.98 -24.43 18.28
C ALA A 20 -11.80 -22.99 18.80
N VAL A 21 -10.57 -22.63 19.16
CA VAL A 21 -10.24 -21.23 19.47
C VAL A 21 -10.36 -20.43 18.18
N ALA A 22 -11.39 -19.59 18.10
CA ALA A 22 -11.52 -18.63 17.01
C ALA A 22 -10.31 -17.67 17.05
N GLN A 23 -9.76 -17.34 15.88
CA GLN A 23 -8.70 -16.33 15.78
C GLN A 23 -9.30 -14.95 16.04
N ASP A 24 -8.72 -14.19 16.97
CA ASP A 24 -9.07 -12.78 17.14
C ASP A 24 -8.57 -11.97 15.93
N PHE A 25 -9.45 -11.17 15.34
CA PHE A 25 -9.07 -10.22 14.29
C PHE A 25 -8.45 -8.98 14.92
N SER A 26 -7.36 -8.49 14.32
CA SER A 26 -6.84 -7.18 14.66
C SER A 26 -7.86 -6.08 14.32
N GLY A 27 -7.80 -4.97 15.05
CA GLY A 27 -8.54 -3.77 14.69
C GLY A 27 -8.08 -3.18 13.35
N MET A 28 -8.87 -2.26 12.80
CA MET A 28 -8.53 -1.56 11.56
C MET A 28 -7.24 -0.74 11.72
N ASP A 29 -6.39 -0.76 10.69
CA ASP A 29 -5.20 0.09 10.66
C ASP A 29 -5.59 1.57 10.74
N LYS A 30 -4.79 2.37 11.47
CA LYS A 30 -5.00 3.82 11.59
C LYS A 30 -4.84 4.56 10.27
N SER A 31 -4.07 3.98 9.36
CA SER A 31 -3.85 4.42 7.99
C SER A 31 -4.21 3.26 7.05
N PRO A 32 -5.51 3.01 6.82
CA PRO A 32 -5.95 1.87 6.05
C PRO A 32 -5.33 1.88 4.65
N MET A 33 -5.01 0.69 4.15
CA MET A 33 -4.54 0.49 2.79
C MET A 33 -5.69 0.68 1.80
N ASP A 34 -5.40 1.34 0.70
CA ASP A 34 -6.32 1.62 -0.40
C ASP A 34 -5.60 1.41 -1.74
N MET A 35 -6.38 1.41 -2.81
CA MET A 35 -5.91 1.10 -4.15
C MET A 35 -6.52 2.07 -5.16
N ALA A 36 -5.65 2.71 -5.94
CA ALA A 36 -6.04 3.42 -7.16
C ALA A 36 -5.66 2.58 -8.37
N SER A 37 -6.47 2.57 -9.43
CA SER A 37 -6.11 1.89 -10.68
C SER A 37 -6.68 2.60 -11.89
N TYR A 38 -6.05 2.36 -13.05
CA TYR A 38 -6.54 2.82 -14.34
C TYR A 38 -6.59 1.65 -15.34
N PRO A 39 -7.67 1.48 -16.13
CA PRO A 39 -8.94 2.23 -16.06
C PRO A 39 -9.61 2.11 -14.69
N SER A 40 -10.33 3.14 -14.25
CA SER A 40 -10.86 3.23 -12.88
C SER A 40 -12.08 2.33 -12.61
N ASP A 41 -12.80 1.88 -13.64
CA ASP A 41 -13.91 0.94 -13.49
C ASP A 41 -13.43 -0.38 -12.88
N TYR A 42 -13.89 -0.67 -11.66
CA TYR A 42 -13.52 -1.87 -10.90
C TYR A 42 -13.91 -3.18 -11.60
N LYS A 43 -14.87 -3.16 -12.53
CA LYS A 43 -15.26 -4.34 -13.33
C LYS A 43 -14.30 -4.63 -14.48
N ASN A 44 -13.46 -3.67 -14.85
CA ASN A 44 -12.46 -3.85 -15.90
C ASN A 44 -11.23 -4.58 -15.36
N SER A 45 -10.99 -5.80 -15.82
CA SER A 45 -9.83 -6.63 -15.46
C SER A 45 -8.53 -6.18 -16.14
N ASN A 46 -8.62 -5.47 -17.27
CA ASN A 46 -7.48 -5.03 -18.07
C ASN A 46 -6.96 -3.68 -17.54
N LYS A 47 -6.37 -3.70 -16.35
CA LYS A 47 -5.71 -2.53 -15.78
C LYS A 47 -4.40 -2.23 -16.51
N ALA A 48 -4.13 -0.96 -16.76
CA ALA A 48 -2.86 -0.46 -17.26
C ALA A 48 -1.88 -0.16 -16.12
N VAL A 49 -2.39 0.39 -15.01
CA VAL A 49 -1.60 0.72 -13.82
C VAL A 49 -2.44 0.57 -12.56
N ARG A 50 -1.78 0.25 -11.45
CA ARG A 50 -2.36 0.19 -10.10
C ARG A 50 -1.37 0.78 -9.10
N VAL A 51 -1.87 1.51 -8.10
CA VAL A 51 -1.10 1.91 -6.93
C VAL A 51 -1.80 1.38 -5.69
N ILE A 52 -1.05 0.70 -4.83
CA ILE A 52 -1.47 0.29 -3.50
C ILE A 52 -0.74 1.18 -2.50
N TYR A 53 -1.48 1.81 -1.58
CA TYR A 53 -0.94 2.80 -0.67
C TYR A 53 -1.77 2.87 0.61
N SER A 54 -1.11 3.16 1.73
CA SER A 54 -1.80 3.44 2.99
C SER A 54 -2.17 4.91 3.09
N ARG A 55 -3.32 5.20 3.69
CA ARG A 55 -3.91 6.55 3.77
C ARG A 55 -3.65 7.21 5.13
N PRO A 56 -2.50 7.89 5.34
CA PRO A 56 -2.34 8.72 6.53
C PRO A 56 -3.45 9.76 6.59
N GLN A 57 -4.01 9.92 7.79
CA GLN A 57 -4.98 10.95 8.12
C GLN A 57 -4.25 12.17 8.70
N LEU A 58 -4.70 13.40 8.45
CA LEU A 58 -4.07 14.58 9.05
C LEU A 58 -4.18 14.54 10.57
N LYS A 59 -5.38 14.35 11.14
CA LYS A 59 -5.63 14.35 12.59
C LYS A 59 -4.98 15.54 13.29
N ASP A 60 -5.29 16.74 12.81
CA ASP A 60 -4.75 18.03 13.28
C ASP A 60 -3.23 18.22 13.09
N ARG A 61 -2.52 17.28 12.44
CA ARG A 61 -1.10 17.42 12.11
C ARG A 61 -0.89 18.30 10.89
N SER A 62 0.28 18.93 10.82
CA SER A 62 0.71 19.62 9.62
C SER A 62 1.00 18.62 8.51
N ILE A 63 0.78 19.02 7.25
CA ILE A 63 1.19 18.24 6.07
C ILE A 63 2.70 17.96 6.12
N SER A 64 3.51 18.91 6.61
CA SER A 64 4.97 18.75 6.73
C SER A 64 5.38 17.60 7.66
N ASP A 65 4.53 17.20 8.61
CA ASP A 65 4.80 16.10 9.53
C ASP A 65 4.59 14.73 8.85
N LEU A 66 3.74 14.71 7.82
CA LEU A 66 3.44 13.53 7.02
C LEU A 66 4.35 13.42 5.79
N ALA A 67 4.50 14.53 5.08
CA ALA A 67 5.20 14.68 3.81
C ALA A 67 6.26 15.79 3.97
N PRO A 68 7.43 15.45 4.57
CA PRO A 68 8.44 16.44 4.90
C PRO A 68 9.07 17.05 3.63
N ALA A 69 9.05 18.39 3.54
CA ALA A 69 9.65 19.12 2.43
C ALA A 69 11.16 18.84 2.31
N GLY A 70 11.63 18.64 1.08
CA GLY A 70 13.04 18.39 0.75
C GLY A 70 13.57 17.03 1.19
N LYS A 71 12.72 16.14 1.74
CA LYS A 71 13.11 14.80 2.18
C LYS A 71 12.33 13.73 1.44
N VAL A 72 12.97 12.57 1.27
CA VAL A 72 12.29 11.39 0.70
C VAL A 72 11.16 10.98 1.63
N TRP A 73 9.97 10.89 1.05
CA TRP A 73 8.74 10.43 1.67
C TRP A 73 8.26 9.18 0.95
N ARG A 74 7.78 8.20 1.72
CA ARG A 74 7.20 6.94 1.25
C ARG A 74 5.85 7.07 0.53
N THR A 75 5.38 8.31 0.33
CA THR A 75 4.14 8.64 -0.37
C THR A 75 2.92 7.91 0.21
N GLY A 76 2.81 7.90 1.54
CA GLY A 76 1.79 7.15 2.27
C GLY A 76 2.16 6.92 3.74
N ALA A 77 1.63 5.84 4.32
CA ALA A 77 1.88 5.39 5.70
C ALA A 77 2.35 3.93 5.75
N ASN A 78 2.99 3.53 6.85
CA ASN A 78 3.52 2.17 7.04
C ASN A 78 4.56 1.81 5.96
N GLU A 79 4.25 0.90 5.04
CA GLU A 79 5.05 0.56 3.88
C GLU A 79 5.07 1.69 2.83
N ALA A 80 6.11 1.72 2.00
CA ALA A 80 6.12 2.57 0.82
C ALA A 80 4.97 2.18 -0.13
N ALA A 81 4.32 3.18 -0.71
CA ALA A 81 3.33 2.93 -1.74
C ALA A 81 3.97 2.12 -2.87
N GLU A 82 3.22 1.20 -3.47
CA GLU A 82 3.71 0.38 -4.58
C GLU A 82 2.87 0.64 -5.82
N ILE A 83 3.54 0.94 -6.93
CA ILE A 83 2.93 1.16 -8.23
C ILE A 83 3.29 0.01 -9.16
N THR A 84 2.27 -0.63 -9.73
CA THR A 84 2.38 -1.68 -10.72
C THR A 84 1.99 -1.16 -12.09
N PHE A 85 2.90 -1.22 -13.06
CA PHE A 85 2.61 -1.03 -14.48
C PHE A 85 2.46 -2.38 -15.15
N TYR A 86 1.28 -2.65 -15.74
CA TYR A 86 1.00 -3.92 -16.41
C TYR A 86 1.57 -3.99 -17.84
N LYS A 87 2.02 -2.85 -18.37
CA LYS A 87 2.73 -2.68 -19.64
C LYS A 87 3.80 -1.60 -19.44
N GLY A 88 4.80 -1.55 -20.33
CA GLY A 88 5.77 -0.46 -20.33
C GLY A 88 5.07 0.90 -20.37
N ALA A 89 5.57 1.85 -19.59
CA ALA A 89 5.01 3.18 -19.40
C ALA A 89 6.05 4.26 -19.70
N THR A 90 5.58 5.50 -19.79
CA THR A 90 6.44 6.68 -19.83
C THR A 90 6.03 7.61 -18.69
N ILE A 91 7.00 7.98 -17.86
CA ILE A 91 6.78 8.78 -16.67
C ILE A 91 7.74 9.95 -16.74
N GLY A 92 7.23 11.18 -16.77
CA GLY A 92 8.06 12.39 -16.88
C GLY A 92 9.03 12.41 -18.07
N GLY A 93 8.73 11.67 -19.15
CA GLY A 93 9.60 11.52 -20.32
C GLY A 93 10.54 10.30 -20.28
N GLU A 94 10.66 9.62 -19.16
CA GLU A 94 11.48 8.42 -19.00
C GLU A 94 10.68 7.15 -19.31
N LYS A 95 11.28 6.21 -20.05
CA LYS A 95 10.66 4.90 -20.29
C LYS A 95 10.86 4.02 -19.06
N VAL A 96 9.78 3.38 -18.63
CA VAL A 96 9.76 2.45 -17.50
C VAL A 96 9.15 1.14 -17.98
N ASP A 97 9.82 0.04 -17.69
CA ASP A 97 9.34 -1.29 -18.06
C ASP A 97 8.10 -1.69 -17.25
N ALA A 98 7.39 -2.72 -17.73
CA ALA A 98 6.32 -3.31 -16.94
C ALA A 98 6.90 -3.93 -15.65
N GLY A 99 6.25 -3.72 -14.52
CA GLY A 99 6.75 -4.16 -13.23
C GLY A 99 6.07 -3.47 -12.06
N THR A 100 6.40 -3.91 -10.86
CA THR A 100 6.04 -3.25 -9.61
C THR A 100 7.25 -2.52 -9.06
N TYR A 101 7.04 -1.30 -8.59
CA TYR A 101 8.05 -0.42 -8.03
C TYR A 101 7.53 0.22 -6.75
N SER A 102 8.39 0.48 -5.79
CA SER A 102 8.05 1.38 -4.69
C SER A 102 8.04 2.83 -5.18
N LEU A 103 7.05 3.59 -4.72
CA LEU A 103 6.77 4.96 -5.08
C LEU A 103 7.18 5.89 -3.93
N PHE A 104 8.27 6.62 -4.15
CA PHE A 104 8.71 7.66 -3.25
C PHE A 104 8.46 9.04 -3.86
N THR A 105 8.36 10.03 -3.00
CA THR A 105 8.26 11.43 -3.40
C THR A 105 9.18 12.30 -2.57
N ILE A 106 9.67 13.39 -3.14
CA ILE A 106 10.31 14.47 -2.39
C ILE A 106 9.40 15.70 -2.53
N PRO A 107 8.62 16.05 -1.50
CA PRO A 107 7.80 17.24 -1.50
C PRO A 107 8.67 18.51 -1.63
N GLY A 108 8.22 19.45 -2.46
CA GLY A 108 8.84 20.75 -2.65
C GLY A 108 7.78 21.83 -2.88
N GLU A 109 8.19 23.11 -2.79
CA GLU A 109 7.27 24.25 -2.89
C GLU A 109 6.67 24.38 -4.31
N ASP A 110 7.51 24.35 -5.34
CA ASP A 110 7.09 24.56 -6.75
C ASP A 110 6.92 23.26 -7.55
N GLY A 111 7.00 22.12 -6.88
CA GLY A 111 6.97 20.82 -7.54
C GLY A 111 7.53 19.73 -6.67
N TRP A 112 7.10 18.51 -6.96
CA TRP A 112 7.53 17.34 -6.22
C TRP A 112 8.43 16.51 -7.12
N THR A 113 9.42 15.84 -6.54
CA THR A 113 10.13 14.78 -7.25
C THR A 113 9.37 13.49 -7.04
N VAL A 114 9.02 12.79 -8.11
CA VAL A 114 8.43 11.45 -8.09
C VAL A 114 9.52 10.45 -8.42
N ILE A 115 9.64 9.41 -7.60
CA ILE A 115 10.71 8.43 -7.67
C ILE A 115 10.10 7.04 -7.76
N LEU A 116 10.54 6.26 -8.74
CA LEU A 116 10.30 4.82 -8.79
C LEU A 116 11.57 4.09 -8.35
N ASN A 117 11.42 3.20 -7.38
CA ASN A 117 12.51 2.40 -6.83
C ASN A 117 12.20 0.91 -6.99
N LYS A 118 13.18 0.11 -7.39
CA LYS A 118 13.01 -1.33 -7.65
C LYS A 118 12.95 -2.18 -6.37
N ASN A 119 13.37 -1.66 -5.22
CA ASN A 119 13.32 -2.39 -3.95
C ASN A 119 11.90 -2.30 -3.41
N LEU A 120 11.27 -3.46 -3.16
CA LEU A 120 9.87 -3.58 -2.73
C LEU A 120 9.75 -3.85 -1.22
N ASN A 121 8.52 -3.76 -0.70
CA ASN A 121 8.20 -4.06 0.71
C ASN A 121 9.01 -3.23 1.72
N GLN A 122 9.37 -2.00 1.35
CA GLN A 122 10.16 -1.13 2.21
C GLN A 122 9.27 -0.48 3.27
N TRP A 123 9.64 -0.65 4.55
CA TRP A 123 8.95 0.01 5.65
C TRP A 123 9.48 1.44 5.86
N GLY A 124 8.61 2.44 5.74
CA GLY A 124 9.07 3.81 5.91
C GLY A 124 9.94 4.32 4.76
N SER A 125 10.59 5.47 5.00
CA SER A 125 11.63 6.02 4.10
C SER A 125 13.05 5.69 4.58
N TYR A 126 13.19 4.93 5.67
CA TYR A 126 14.48 4.63 6.31
C TYR A 126 15.32 3.60 5.55
N PHE A 127 14.65 2.69 4.83
CA PHE A 127 15.29 1.67 4.02
C PHE A 127 15.47 2.09 2.56
N TYR A 128 15.04 3.31 2.21
CA TYR A 128 15.20 3.87 0.88
C TYR A 128 16.68 3.88 0.50
N ASP A 129 16.98 3.27 -0.64
CA ASP A 129 18.30 3.26 -1.27
C ASP A 129 18.19 3.80 -2.70
N GLU A 130 18.79 4.96 -2.92
CA GLU A 130 18.82 5.67 -4.21
C GLU A 130 19.45 4.82 -5.32
N SER A 131 20.31 3.84 -5.01
CA SER A 131 20.86 2.92 -6.01
C SER A 131 19.80 2.02 -6.68
N GLY A 132 18.62 1.93 -6.06
CA GLY A 132 17.46 1.23 -6.58
C GLY A 132 16.56 2.08 -7.47
N ASP A 133 16.81 3.38 -7.63
CA ASP A 133 15.96 4.26 -8.42
C ASP A 133 16.04 3.89 -9.90
N VAL A 134 14.88 3.71 -10.53
CA VAL A 134 14.74 3.43 -11.96
C VAL A 134 14.20 4.62 -12.74
N ALA A 135 13.54 5.55 -12.05
CA ALA A 135 13.09 6.81 -12.60
C ALA A 135 13.04 7.87 -11.51
N ARG A 136 13.43 9.11 -11.83
CA ARG A 136 13.32 10.27 -10.94
C ARG A 136 12.91 11.49 -11.74
N VAL A 137 11.65 11.87 -11.61
CA VAL A 137 11.05 12.90 -12.47
C VAL A 137 10.35 13.99 -11.68
N LYS A 138 10.21 15.18 -12.28
CA LYS A 138 9.45 16.27 -11.67
C LYS A 138 7.95 16.08 -11.92
N GLY A 139 7.18 16.06 -10.83
CA GLY A 139 5.72 16.17 -10.81
C GLY A 139 5.30 17.62 -10.53
N MET A 140 4.30 18.10 -11.28
CA MET A 140 3.70 19.41 -11.02
C MET A 140 2.75 19.32 -9.83
N VAL A 141 2.72 20.39 -9.04
CA VAL A 141 1.77 20.56 -7.94
C VAL A 141 0.77 21.66 -8.28
N SER A 142 -0.44 21.51 -7.74
CA SER A 142 -1.47 22.53 -7.80
C SER A 142 -2.25 22.49 -6.49
N SER A 143 -2.77 23.63 -6.07
CA SER A 143 -3.65 23.71 -4.91
C SER A 143 -5.08 23.33 -5.30
N GLY A 144 -5.70 22.46 -4.51
CA GLY A 144 -7.13 22.19 -4.59
C GLY A 144 -7.95 23.20 -3.80
N SER A 145 -9.25 23.30 -4.09
CA SER A 145 -10.19 24.07 -3.27
C SER A 145 -10.54 23.37 -1.96
N ASP A 146 -10.50 22.03 -1.96
CA ASP A 146 -10.96 21.20 -0.87
C ASP A 146 -9.77 20.65 -0.09
N SER A 147 -9.84 20.75 1.24
CA SER A 147 -8.91 20.04 2.12
C SER A 147 -9.30 18.56 2.17
N LEU A 148 -8.30 17.67 2.14
CA LEU A 148 -8.50 16.23 2.29
C LEU A 148 -7.95 15.76 3.62
N GLU A 149 -8.80 15.16 4.45
CA GLU A 149 -8.39 14.55 5.72
C GLU A 149 -7.55 13.29 5.49
N ALA A 150 -7.97 12.46 4.53
CA ALA A 150 -7.30 11.23 4.16
C ALA A 150 -6.46 11.45 2.90
N PHE A 151 -5.16 11.13 2.97
CA PHE A 151 -4.34 11.04 1.78
C PHE A 151 -4.98 10.08 0.75
N SER A 152 -5.05 10.52 -0.49
CA SER A 152 -5.82 9.86 -1.55
C SER A 152 -5.09 9.98 -2.88
N MET A 153 -5.11 8.91 -3.67
CA MET A 153 -4.59 8.87 -5.03
C MET A 153 -5.71 8.51 -6.01
N THR A 154 -5.65 9.05 -7.21
CA THR A 154 -6.59 8.73 -8.30
C THR A 154 -5.91 8.85 -9.65
N PHE A 155 -6.45 8.13 -10.64
CA PHE A 155 -6.11 8.30 -12.04
C PHE A 155 -7.26 9.02 -12.75
N LYS A 156 -6.93 9.97 -13.61
CA LYS A 156 -7.89 10.67 -14.48
C LYS A 156 -7.82 10.14 -15.90
#